data_AF-A0A9P4IE29-F1
#
_entry.id   AF-A0A9P4IE29-F1
#
_cell.length_a   1.000
_cell.length_b   1.000
_cell.length_c   1.000
_cell.angle_alpha   90.00
_cell.angle_beta   90.00
_cell.angle_gamma   90.00
#
_symmetry.space_group_name_H-M   'P 1'
#
loop_
_entity.id
_entity.type
_entity.pdbx_description
1 polymer ?
#
loop_
_entity_poly.entity_id
_entity_poly.type
_entity_poly.pdbx_seq_one_letter_code
_entity_poly.pdbx_strand_id
1 'polypeptide(L)'
;MDYHRLLAEEGQEGSSSGDEKAYIRPRSRWPARSTIALLILSATTLLSTLALLWITMLSPSQPAASSCALGDEIVHSKYGRNEDRMSLDHGYDYVWEEVLTPGWGGVKLVPEGQTKEVVGGISMMHQLHCLGSLRKALQESRDGKDIGLDHHDNIHWPHCMDYLFETLLCYADGTIETSPTGDLINGEQDVRTCRDPNKLFKLLEQNALPVEQDHGHGHGHGH
;
A
#
# COMPACT_ATOMS: atom_id res chain seq x y z
N MET A 1 7.50 -8.43 21.76
CA MET A 1 6.90 -8.36 20.41
C MET A 1 8.05 -8.11 19.45
N ASP A 2 8.23 -8.99 18.47
CA ASP A 2 9.35 -8.93 17.53
C ASP A 2 8.85 -8.39 16.19
N TYR A 3 9.23 -7.14 15.86
CA TYR A 3 8.81 -6.44 14.65
C TYR A 3 9.27 -7.16 13.38
N HIS A 4 10.35 -7.96 13.47
CA HIS A 4 10.85 -8.75 12.34
C HIS A 4 9.95 -9.91 11.94
N ARG A 5 9.04 -10.36 12.81
CA ARG A 5 8.10 -11.44 12.48
C ARG A 5 6.96 -11.00 11.55
N LEU A 6 6.75 -9.69 11.38
CA LEU A 6 5.75 -9.15 10.44
C LEU A 6 6.29 -9.00 9.02
N LEU A 7 7.63 -9.07 8.81
CA LEU A 7 8.26 -8.70 7.54
C LEU A 7 9.21 -9.76 6.94
N ALA A 8 9.34 -10.94 7.55
CA ALA A 8 10.38 -11.89 7.17
C ALA A 8 9.86 -13.32 6.99
N GLU A 9 9.37 -13.63 5.79
CA GLU A 9 9.54 -14.95 5.20
C GLU A 9 9.97 -14.79 3.74
N GLU A 10 11.28 -14.68 3.49
CA GLU A 10 11.92 -15.29 2.31
C GLU A 10 13.45 -15.22 2.40
N GLY A 11 14.06 -16.41 2.53
CA GLY A 11 15.33 -16.74 1.88
C GLY A 11 16.64 -16.53 2.64
N GLN A 12 17.21 -17.62 3.18
CA GLN A 12 18.67 -17.78 3.15
C GLN A 12 19.14 -19.25 3.18
N GLU A 13 19.72 -19.69 2.06
CA GLU A 13 20.50 -20.92 1.91
C GLU A 13 21.84 -20.82 2.67
N GLY A 14 22.22 -21.90 3.35
CA GLY A 14 23.54 -22.08 3.98
C GLY A 14 24.46 -22.94 3.11
N SER A 15 25.59 -22.37 2.69
CA SER A 15 26.71 -23.06 2.05
C SER A 15 27.69 -23.61 3.10
N SER A 16 28.13 -24.86 2.94
CA SER A 16 29.18 -25.51 3.73
C SER A 16 30.45 -25.66 2.89
N SER A 17 31.57 -25.12 3.38
CA SER A 17 32.90 -25.33 2.82
C SER A 17 33.67 -26.38 3.62
N GLY A 18 34.39 -27.26 2.92
CA GLY A 18 35.23 -28.31 3.49
C GLY A 18 36.68 -28.23 3.01
N ASP A 19 37.57 -28.18 3.99
CA ASP A 19 38.96 -28.66 4.09
C ASP A 19 40.02 -28.40 3.00
N GLU A 20 41.05 -27.68 3.45
CA GLU A 20 42.30 -27.37 2.76
C GLU A 20 43.35 -28.47 2.99
N LYS A 21 43.94 -28.99 1.91
CA LYS A 21 45.22 -29.72 1.95
C LYS A 21 46.28 -29.03 1.11
N ALA A 22 47.43 -28.82 1.73
CA ALA A 22 48.61 -28.18 1.18
C ALA A 22 49.17 -28.92 -0.05
N TYR A 23 49.33 -28.18 -1.15
CA TYR A 23 49.94 -28.64 -2.40
C TYR A 23 51.24 -27.86 -2.68
N ILE A 24 52.33 -28.61 -2.90
CA ILE A 24 53.66 -28.09 -3.25
C ILE A 24 53.62 -27.53 -4.68
N ARG A 25 53.96 -26.23 -4.86
CA ARG A 25 53.99 -25.57 -6.18
C ARG A 25 55.15 -26.06 -7.05
N PRO A 26 54.90 -26.65 -8.23
CA PRO A 26 55.89 -26.63 -9.29
C PRO A 26 55.84 -25.25 -9.98
N ARG A 27 57.03 -24.70 -10.26
CA ARG A 27 57.21 -23.40 -10.91
C ARG A 27 56.72 -23.51 -12.37
N SER A 28 55.46 -23.18 -12.63
CA SER A 28 54.87 -23.27 -13.98
C SER A 28 55.27 -22.05 -14.82
N ARG A 29 55.83 -22.31 -16.00
CA ARG A 29 55.96 -21.30 -17.06
C ARG A 29 54.55 -21.06 -17.59
N TRP A 30 54.03 -19.86 -17.37
CA TRP A 30 52.70 -19.46 -17.84
C TRP A 30 52.66 -19.54 -19.38
N PRO A 31 51.82 -20.39 -19.99
CA PRO A 31 51.59 -20.32 -21.41
C PRO A 31 50.70 -19.10 -21.68
N ALA A 32 51.03 -18.32 -22.70
CA ALA A 32 50.28 -17.13 -23.16
C ALA A 32 48.77 -17.38 -23.45
N ARG A 33 48.30 -18.63 -23.36
CA ARG A 33 46.89 -19.02 -23.44
C ARG A 33 46.08 -18.59 -22.20
N SER A 34 46.70 -18.54 -21.01
CA SER A 34 46.01 -18.12 -19.78
C SER A 34 45.77 -16.62 -19.70
N THR A 35 46.65 -15.80 -20.29
CA THR A 35 46.46 -14.34 -20.33
C THR A 35 45.34 -13.94 -21.27
N ILE A 36 45.21 -14.63 -22.41
CA ILE A 36 44.11 -14.39 -23.37
C ILE A 36 42.76 -14.73 -22.75
N ALA A 37 42.65 -15.86 -22.03
CA ALA A 37 41.41 -16.25 -21.36
C ALA A 37 40.99 -15.25 -20.27
N LEU A 38 41.94 -14.72 -19.49
CA LEU A 38 41.69 -13.67 -18.50
C LEU A 38 41.22 -12.36 -19.15
N LEU A 39 41.83 -11.97 -20.27
CA LEU A 39 41.42 -10.77 -21.00
C LEU A 39 40.00 -10.89 -21.56
N ILE A 40 39.66 -12.04 -22.13
CA ILE A 40 38.30 -12.33 -22.62
C ILE A 40 37.29 -12.26 -21.46
N LEU A 41 37.59 -12.91 -20.34
CA LEU A 41 36.70 -12.90 -19.17
C LEU A 41 36.49 -11.47 -18.64
N SER A 42 37.56 -10.68 -18.52
CA SER A 42 37.47 -9.29 -18.07
C SER A 42 36.71 -8.37 -19.04
N ALA A 43 36.84 -8.61 -20.35
CA ALA A 43 36.09 -7.88 -21.36
C ALA A 43 34.59 -8.22 -21.29
N THR A 44 34.25 -9.51 -21.11
CA THR A 44 32.84 -9.92 -20.98
C THR A 44 32.17 -9.35 -19.75
N THR A 45 32.86 -9.34 -18.59
CA THR A 45 32.29 -8.74 -17.37
C THR A 45 32.09 -7.24 -17.50
N LEU A 46 33.04 -6.54 -18.13
CA LEU A 46 32.91 -5.10 -18.41
C LEU A 46 31.74 -4.80 -19.35
N LEU A 47 31.58 -5.59 -20.41
CA LEU A 47 30.46 -5.45 -21.35
C LEU A 47 29.11 -5.72 -20.67
N SER A 48 29.03 -6.74 -19.83
CA SER A 48 27.81 -7.05 -19.07
C SER A 48 27.46 -5.96 -18.06
N THR A 49 28.44 -5.39 -17.34
CA THR A 49 28.16 -4.30 -16.38
C THR A 49 27.75 -3.01 -17.09
N LEU A 50 28.39 -2.69 -18.23
CA LEU A 50 27.98 -1.54 -19.05
C LEU A 50 26.58 -1.75 -19.64
N ALA A 51 26.23 -2.95 -20.06
CA ALA A 51 24.88 -3.28 -20.54
C ALA A 51 23.83 -3.15 -19.42
N LEU A 52 24.13 -3.64 -18.21
CA LEU A 52 23.25 -3.48 -17.04
C LEU A 52 23.09 -2.00 -16.67
N LEU A 53 24.18 -1.23 -16.65
CA LEU A 53 24.12 0.22 -16.41
C LEU A 53 23.31 0.94 -17.49
N TRP A 54 23.49 0.57 -18.75
CA TRP A 54 22.70 1.11 -19.86
C TRP A 54 21.22 0.76 -19.72
N ILE A 55 20.88 -0.48 -19.34
CA ILE A 55 19.49 -0.89 -19.05
C ILE A 55 18.92 -0.08 -17.88
N THR A 56 19.68 0.16 -16.81
CA THR A 56 19.20 0.99 -15.69
C THR A 56 19.03 2.46 -16.07
N MET A 57 19.83 2.97 -17.02
CA MET A 57 19.76 4.35 -17.51
C MET A 57 18.69 4.54 -18.60
N LEU A 58 18.34 3.48 -19.34
CA LEU A 58 17.26 3.47 -20.32
C LEU A 58 15.91 3.06 -19.73
N SER A 59 15.90 2.42 -18.55
CA SER A 59 14.68 2.30 -17.77
C SER A 59 14.25 3.73 -17.43
N PRO A 60 13.14 4.24 -17.99
CA PRO A 60 12.58 5.47 -17.46
C PRO A 60 12.34 5.17 -15.98
N SER A 61 13.03 5.89 -15.09
CA SER A 61 12.61 5.94 -13.69
C SER A 61 11.12 6.22 -13.77
N GLN A 62 10.30 5.25 -13.37
CA GLN A 62 8.87 5.48 -13.22
C GLN A 62 8.82 6.81 -12.47
N PRO A 63 8.19 7.86 -13.04
CA PRO A 63 7.96 9.05 -12.26
C PRO A 63 7.25 8.51 -11.03
N ALA A 64 7.91 8.60 -9.86
CA ALA A 64 7.32 8.25 -8.59
C ALA A 64 5.95 8.89 -8.67
N ALA A 65 4.90 8.06 -8.80
CA ALA A 65 3.58 8.50 -9.27
C ALA A 65 3.30 9.78 -8.53
N SER A 66 3.33 10.88 -9.29
CA SER A 66 3.57 12.23 -8.79
C SER A 66 2.84 12.33 -7.48
N SER A 67 3.54 12.65 -6.39
CA SER A 67 2.83 13.31 -5.31
C SER A 67 2.07 14.41 -6.03
N CYS A 68 0.76 14.26 -6.15
CA CYS A 68 -0.06 15.36 -6.58
C CYS A 68 0.22 16.35 -5.49
N ALA A 69 1.11 17.30 -5.77
CA ALA A 69 1.51 18.35 -4.87
C ALA A 69 0.34 19.34 -4.75
N LEU A 70 -0.82 18.82 -4.35
CA LEU A 70 -1.79 19.56 -3.57
C LEU A 70 -0.97 20.02 -2.36
N GLY A 71 -0.55 21.29 -2.36
CA GLY A 71 0.25 21.83 -1.27
C GLY A 71 -0.36 21.41 0.06
N ASP A 72 0.45 20.75 0.88
CA ASP A 72 0.07 20.20 2.18
C ASP A 72 -0.31 21.38 3.08
N GLU A 73 -1.58 21.77 3.03
CA GLU A 73 -2.13 22.66 4.03
C GLU A 73 -2.36 21.81 5.26
N ILE A 74 -1.59 22.19 6.27
CA ILE A 74 -1.56 21.53 7.55
C ILE A 74 -2.63 22.16 8.42
N VAL A 75 -3.51 21.32 8.96
CA VAL A 75 -4.54 21.69 9.92
C VAL A 75 -4.24 21.04 11.26
N HIS A 76 -4.38 21.79 12.34
CA HIS A 76 -4.34 21.23 13.68
C HIS A 76 -5.75 20.81 14.08
N SER A 77 -5.90 19.56 14.49
CA SER A 77 -7.21 19.00 14.84
C SER A 77 -7.11 18.10 16.06
N LYS A 78 -8.27 17.85 16.67
CA LYS A 78 -8.48 16.83 17.70
C LYS A 78 -9.48 15.81 17.17
N TYR A 79 -9.39 14.58 17.63
CA TYR A 79 -10.44 13.61 17.32
C TYR A 79 -11.75 14.06 17.95
N GLY A 80 -12.81 14.05 17.14
CA GLY A 80 -14.16 14.33 17.60
C GLY A 80 -14.90 13.05 17.95
N ARG A 81 -15.94 13.18 18.77
CA ARG A 81 -16.89 12.11 19.05
C ARG A 81 -18.15 12.31 18.21
N ASN A 82 -18.46 11.35 17.35
CA ASN A 82 -19.69 11.33 16.56
C ASN A 82 -20.34 9.95 16.71
N GLU A 83 -21.44 9.89 17.45
CA GLU A 83 -22.12 8.63 17.80
C GLU A 83 -22.85 8.02 16.60
N ASP A 84 -23.26 8.82 15.61
CA ASP A 84 -23.88 8.34 14.38
C ASP A 84 -22.90 7.45 13.59
N ARG A 85 -21.60 7.79 13.61
CA ARG A 85 -20.52 6.97 13.02
C ARG A 85 -20.16 5.73 13.86
N MET A 86 -20.65 5.63 15.09
CA MET A 86 -20.37 4.50 15.98
C MET A 86 -21.49 3.45 15.94
N SER A 87 -22.52 3.66 15.12
CA SER A 87 -23.71 2.82 15.08
C SER A 87 -23.71 1.83 13.91
N LEU A 88 -24.17 0.61 14.19
CA LEU A 88 -24.56 -0.39 13.19
C LEU A 88 -26.05 -0.30 12.80
N ASP A 89 -26.81 0.60 13.42
CA ASP A 89 -28.22 0.79 13.05
C ASP A 89 -28.32 1.34 11.62
N HIS A 90 -29.16 0.71 10.80
CA HIS A 90 -29.43 1.11 9.43
C HIS A 90 -29.95 2.54 9.29
N GLY A 91 -30.57 3.08 10.35
CA GLY A 91 -30.96 4.48 10.42
C GLY A 91 -29.81 5.47 10.23
N TYR A 92 -28.55 5.03 10.38
CA TYR A 92 -27.35 5.84 10.16
C TYR A 92 -26.56 5.48 8.90
N ASP A 93 -27.12 4.66 8.00
CA ASP A 93 -26.45 4.31 6.74
C ASP A 93 -26.12 5.56 5.90
N TYR A 94 -26.92 6.62 5.99
CA TYR A 94 -26.69 7.92 5.32
C TYR A 94 -25.33 8.56 5.66
N VAL A 95 -24.77 8.27 6.83
CA VAL A 95 -23.45 8.80 7.25
C VAL A 95 -22.31 8.16 6.47
N TRP A 96 -22.57 6.99 5.88
CA TRP A 96 -21.61 6.16 5.16
C TRP A 96 -21.85 6.12 3.66
N GLU A 97 -22.99 6.63 3.18
CA GLU A 97 -23.34 6.65 1.76
C GLU A 97 -22.27 7.32 0.90
N GLU A 98 -21.76 8.48 1.34
CA GLU A 98 -20.74 9.23 0.59
C GLU A 98 -19.46 8.44 0.37
N VAL A 99 -19.00 7.69 1.37
CA VAL A 99 -17.75 6.91 1.30
C VAL A 99 -17.95 5.54 0.63
N LEU A 100 -19.19 5.08 0.53
CA LEU A 100 -19.60 3.87 -0.17
C LEU A 100 -20.07 4.15 -1.61
N THR A 101 -20.09 5.41 -2.05
CA THR A 101 -20.56 5.75 -3.40
C THR A 101 -19.75 5.03 -4.48
N PRO A 102 -20.41 4.64 -5.60
CA PRO A 102 -19.72 4.02 -6.72
C PRO A 102 -18.66 4.97 -7.27
N GLY A 103 -17.42 4.49 -7.33
CA GLY A 103 -16.27 5.30 -7.74
C GLY A 103 -15.08 5.16 -6.81
N TRP A 104 -15.27 4.78 -5.54
CA TRP A 104 -14.20 4.37 -4.61
C TRP A 104 -13.06 5.41 -4.44
N GLY A 105 -13.33 6.68 -4.75
CA GLY A 105 -12.31 7.74 -4.80
C GLY A 105 -11.45 7.76 -6.07
N GLY A 106 -11.89 7.07 -7.12
CA GLY A 106 -11.26 7.02 -8.43
C GLY A 106 -11.28 8.38 -9.13
N VAL A 107 -10.12 8.80 -9.60
CA VAL A 107 -9.91 10.08 -10.28
C VAL A 107 -9.20 9.88 -11.61
N LYS A 108 -9.49 10.75 -12.56
CA LYS A 108 -8.77 10.87 -13.82
C LYS A 108 -7.89 12.10 -13.77
N LEU A 109 -6.58 11.89 -13.83
CA LEU A 109 -5.59 12.97 -13.72
C LEU A 109 -4.77 13.05 -15.00
N VAL A 110 -4.35 14.25 -15.38
CA VAL A 110 -3.32 14.45 -16.41
C VAL A 110 -2.07 14.93 -15.70
N PRO A 111 -1.05 14.07 -15.52
CA PRO A 111 0.18 14.47 -14.84
C PRO A 111 0.85 15.66 -15.54
N GLU A 112 1.51 16.53 -14.77
CA GLU A 112 2.20 17.68 -15.34
C GLU A 112 3.25 17.25 -16.37
N GLY A 113 3.23 17.90 -17.54
CA GLY A 113 4.12 17.55 -18.66
C GLY A 113 3.69 16.32 -19.46
N GLN A 114 2.55 15.70 -19.15
CA GLN A 114 1.97 14.61 -19.92
C GLN A 114 0.69 15.06 -20.63
N THR A 115 0.40 14.44 -21.78
CA THR A 115 -0.85 14.65 -22.54
C THR A 115 -1.84 13.51 -22.34
N LYS A 116 -1.40 12.41 -21.73
CA LYS A 116 -2.21 11.22 -21.52
C LYS A 116 -2.81 11.24 -20.11
N GLU A 117 -4.11 11.02 -20.04
CA GLU A 117 -4.82 10.82 -18.79
C GLU A 117 -4.39 9.49 -18.13
N VAL A 118 -4.26 9.55 -16.81
CA VAL A 118 -3.99 8.41 -15.93
C VAL A 118 -5.16 8.27 -14.97
N VAL A 119 -5.65 7.04 -14.81
CA VAL A 119 -6.65 6.71 -13.80
C VAL A 119 -5.92 6.34 -12.51
N GLY A 120 -6.33 6.93 -11.41
CA GLY A 120 -5.81 6.64 -10.08
C GLY A 120 -6.91 6.65 -9.03
N GLY A 121 -6.56 6.38 -7.78
CA GLY A 121 -7.45 6.48 -6.64
C GLY A 121 -6.87 7.41 -5.58
N ILE A 122 -7.71 8.21 -4.94
CA ILE A 122 -7.30 9.00 -3.77
C ILE A 122 -7.24 8.06 -2.57
N SER A 123 -6.05 7.83 -2.01
CA SER A 123 -5.87 6.87 -0.91
C SER A 123 -6.79 7.14 0.29
N MET A 124 -6.99 8.40 0.69
CA MET A 124 -7.91 8.76 1.79
C MET A 124 -9.34 8.28 1.52
N MET A 125 -9.81 8.36 0.27
CA MET A 125 -11.14 7.88 -0.11
C MET A 125 -11.22 6.35 -0.06
N HIS A 126 -10.17 5.65 -0.50
CA HIS A 126 -10.12 4.20 -0.40
C HIS A 126 -10.13 3.72 1.06
N GLN A 127 -9.41 4.40 1.95
CA GLN A 127 -9.43 4.13 3.40
C GLN A 127 -10.84 4.31 3.99
N LEU A 128 -11.52 5.40 3.67
CA LEU A 128 -12.88 5.65 4.12
C LEU A 128 -13.88 4.61 3.57
N HIS A 129 -13.72 4.24 2.30
CA HIS A 129 -14.49 3.16 1.68
C HIS A 129 -14.29 1.84 2.43
N CYS A 130 -13.04 1.46 2.69
CA CYS A 130 -12.72 0.22 3.43
C CYS A 130 -13.36 0.21 4.82
N LEU A 131 -13.33 1.34 5.53
CA LEU A 131 -13.98 1.47 6.84
C LEU A 131 -15.50 1.29 6.74
N GLY A 132 -16.15 1.89 5.73
CA GLY A 132 -17.57 1.69 5.47
C GLY A 132 -17.93 0.24 5.11
N SER A 133 -17.08 -0.42 4.32
CA SER A 133 -17.25 -1.83 3.95
C SER A 133 -17.11 -2.77 5.16
N LEU A 134 -16.19 -2.48 6.10
CA LEU A 134 -16.12 -3.20 7.38
C LEU A 134 -17.39 -3.00 8.22
N ARG A 135 -17.91 -1.76 8.31
CA ARG A 135 -19.19 -1.50 8.99
C ARG A 135 -20.32 -2.33 8.36
N LYS A 136 -20.40 -2.37 7.03
CA LYS A 136 -21.42 -3.14 6.31
C LYS A 136 -21.32 -4.64 6.62
N ALA A 137 -20.11 -5.20 6.64
CA ALA A 137 -19.92 -6.60 7.02
C ALA A 137 -20.40 -6.88 8.46
N LEU A 138 -20.13 -5.97 9.40
CA LEU A 138 -20.64 -6.09 10.78
C LEU A 138 -22.17 -5.99 10.85
N GLN A 139 -22.80 -5.13 10.04
CA GLN A 139 -24.26 -5.07 9.91
C GLN A 139 -24.83 -6.38 9.35
N GLU A 140 -24.25 -6.89 8.26
CA GLU A 140 -24.68 -8.15 7.64
C GLU A 140 -24.59 -9.32 8.63
N SER A 141 -23.50 -9.40 9.39
CA SER A 141 -23.35 -10.39 10.46
C SER A 141 -24.40 -10.23 11.56
N ARG A 142 -24.68 -9.00 11.99
CA ARG A 142 -25.73 -8.71 12.99
C ARG A 142 -27.12 -9.11 12.50
N ASP A 143 -27.37 -9.01 11.20
CA ASP A 143 -28.62 -9.43 10.55
C ASP A 143 -28.71 -10.95 10.34
N GLY A 144 -27.71 -11.70 10.80
CA GLY A 144 -27.67 -13.16 10.73
C GLY A 144 -27.14 -13.71 9.42
N LYS A 145 -26.50 -12.89 8.59
CA LYS A 145 -25.81 -13.37 7.38
C LYS A 145 -24.44 -13.92 7.76
N ASP A 146 -24.07 -15.02 7.12
CA ASP A 146 -22.68 -15.49 7.14
C ASP A 146 -21.85 -14.59 6.22
N ILE A 147 -20.85 -13.92 6.78
CA ILE A 147 -19.95 -13.02 6.05
C ILE A 147 -18.64 -13.71 5.65
N GLY A 148 -18.48 -15.00 5.96
CA GLY A 148 -17.26 -15.75 5.70
C GLY A 148 -16.18 -15.56 6.78
N LEU A 149 -15.11 -16.36 6.68
CA LEU A 149 -13.98 -16.33 7.60
C LEU A 149 -12.79 -15.54 7.06
N ASP A 150 -12.56 -15.58 5.74
CA ASP A 150 -11.39 -14.95 5.12
C ASP A 150 -11.60 -14.54 3.65
N HIS A 151 -10.51 -14.16 2.99
CA HIS A 151 -10.48 -13.65 1.61
C HIS A 151 -10.98 -14.64 0.55
N HIS A 152 -11.05 -15.93 0.86
CA HIS A 152 -11.66 -16.94 -0.02
C HIS A 152 -13.18 -16.89 0.02
N ASP A 153 -13.76 -16.55 1.18
CA ASP A 153 -15.22 -16.48 1.37
C ASP A 153 -15.77 -15.11 0.99
N ASN A 154 -15.00 -14.05 1.22
CA ASN A 154 -15.38 -12.68 0.91
C ASN A 154 -14.15 -11.88 0.47
N ILE A 155 -14.18 -11.33 -0.74
CA ILE A 155 -13.05 -10.57 -1.27
C ILE A 155 -12.91 -9.15 -0.68
N HIS A 156 -13.95 -8.62 -0.03
CA HIS A 156 -14.01 -7.22 0.37
C HIS A 156 -13.56 -7.00 1.80
N TRP A 157 -14.30 -7.49 2.82
CA TRP A 157 -14.01 -7.14 4.21
C TRP A 157 -12.61 -7.58 4.67
N PRO A 158 -12.06 -8.75 4.27
CA PRO A 158 -10.70 -9.15 4.64
C PRO A 158 -9.64 -8.27 3.97
N HIS A 159 -9.83 -7.93 2.69
CA HIS A 159 -8.94 -7.00 1.98
C HIS A 159 -8.97 -5.60 2.61
N CYS A 160 -10.15 -5.10 2.95
CA CYS A 160 -10.32 -3.81 3.62
C CYS A 160 -9.63 -3.80 4.99
N MET A 161 -9.68 -4.92 5.72
CA MET A 161 -9.02 -5.09 7.00
C MET A 161 -7.49 -5.00 6.85
N ASP A 162 -6.92 -5.75 5.90
CA ASP A 162 -5.49 -5.72 5.59
C ASP A 162 -5.02 -4.34 5.09
N TYR A 163 -5.75 -3.74 4.14
CA TYR A 163 -5.44 -2.42 3.60
C TYR A 163 -5.41 -1.32 4.68
N LEU A 164 -6.36 -1.35 5.63
CA LEU A 164 -6.36 -0.40 6.74
C LEU A 164 -5.23 -0.67 7.74
N PHE A 165 -4.88 -1.93 7.96
CA PHE A 165 -3.73 -2.29 8.79
C PHE A 165 -2.43 -1.73 8.22
N GLU A 166 -2.16 -1.99 6.94
CA GLU A 166 -0.99 -1.47 6.23
C GLU A 166 -0.99 0.06 6.17
N THR A 167 -2.16 0.68 6.01
CA THR A 167 -2.32 2.13 6.05
C THR A 167 -1.90 2.72 7.41
N LEU A 168 -2.35 2.11 8.51
CA LEU A 168 -2.00 2.58 9.85
C LEU A 168 -0.50 2.45 10.13
N LEU A 169 0.12 1.36 9.69
CA LEU A 169 1.57 1.19 9.77
C LEU A 169 2.33 2.20 8.90
N CYS A 170 1.81 2.52 7.71
CA CYS A 170 2.40 3.51 6.82
C CYS A 170 2.39 4.92 7.42
N TYR A 171 1.30 5.33 8.09
CA TYR A 171 1.23 6.63 8.74
C TYR A 171 2.02 6.70 10.05
N ALA A 172 2.09 5.59 10.80
CA ALA A 172 2.84 5.47 12.05
C ALA A 172 2.64 6.68 13.00
N ASP A 173 1.39 7.02 13.32
CA ASP A 173 1.08 8.16 14.22
C ASP A 173 1.74 7.95 15.59
N GLY A 174 2.81 8.70 15.85
CA GLY A 174 3.59 8.63 17.08
C GLY A 174 3.02 9.46 18.25
N THR A 175 1.81 10.01 18.10
CA THR A 175 1.14 10.77 19.16
C THR A 175 0.88 9.86 20.36
N ILE A 176 1.36 10.25 21.54
CA ILE A 176 1.08 9.53 22.79
C ILE A 176 -0.25 10.01 23.34
N GLU A 177 -1.25 9.13 23.31
CA GLU A 177 -2.57 9.47 23.81
C GLU A 177 -2.61 9.48 25.35
N THR A 178 -3.16 10.53 25.92
CA THR A 178 -3.24 10.69 27.37
C THR A 178 -4.67 10.47 27.88
N SER A 179 -4.81 9.88 29.08
CA SER A 179 -6.10 9.78 29.77
C SER A 179 -6.08 10.71 30.99
N PRO A 180 -6.73 11.90 30.92
CA PRO A 180 -6.72 12.85 32.02
C PRO A 180 -7.38 12.31 33.30
N THR A 181 -8.36 11.41 33.16
CA THR A 181 -9.08 10.81 34.31
C THR A 181 -8.59 9.41 34.65
N GLY A 182 -7.82 8.77 33.76
CA GLY A 182 -7.28 7.42 33.95
C GLY A 182 -8.24 6.28 33.56
N ASP A 183 -9.45 6.59 33.11
CA ASP A 183 -10.49 5.59 32.84
C ASP A 183 -10.48 5.06 31.39
N LEU A 184 -10.14 5.91 30.42
CA LEU A 184 -10.12 5.57 28.99
C LEU A 184 -9.09 6.41 28.23
N ILE A 185 -8.31 5.75 27.37
CA ILE A 185 -7.42 6.40 26.40
C ILE A 185 -8.18 6.48 25.08
N ASN A 186 -8.56 7.68 24.65
CA ASN A 186 -9.37 7.89 23.45
C ASN A 186 -8.84 9.00 22.52
N GLY A 187 -7.70 9.61 22.85
CA GLY A 187 -7.06 10.61 22.01
C GLY A 187 -7.82 11.93 21.82
N GLU A 188 -8.98 12.12 22.46
CA GLU A 188 -9.91 13.23 22.19
C GLU A 188 -9.31 14.59 22.56
N GLN A 189 -8.41 14.61 23.53
CA GLN A 189 -7.76 15.85 23.97
C GLN A 189 -6.43 16.12 23.25
N ASP A 190 -5.87 15.13 22.57
CA ASP A 190 -4.55 15.18 21.96
C ASP A 190 -4.61 15.89 20.60
N VAL A 191 -3.84 16.96 20.46
CA VAL A 191 -3.78 17.76 19.23
C VAL A 191 -2.88 17.06 18.22
N ARG A 192 -3.37 16.90 17.01
CA ARG A 192 -2.66 16.32 15.88
C ARG A 192 -2.39 17.35 14.80
N THR A 193 -1.37 17.05 14.01
CA THR A 193 -1.00 17.81 12.82
C THR A 193 -1.43 17.00 11.61
N CYS A 194 -2.51 17.42 10.95
CA CYS A 194 -3.18 16.66 9.91
C CYS A 194 -3.07 17.37 8.56
N ARG A 195 -3.24 16.64 7.47
CA ARG A 195 -3.52 17.24 6.16
C ARG A 195 -4.99 17.65 6.08
N ASP A 196 -5.30 18.74 5.40
CA ASP A 196 -6.69 19.17 5.17
C ASP A 196 -7.42 18.19 4.21
N PRO A 197 -8.42 17.42 4.70
CA PRO A 197 -9.16 16.48 3.86
C PRO A 197 -10.00 17.18 2.79
N ASN A 198 -10.38 18.45 2.98
CA ASN A 198 -11.23 19.18 2.04
C ASN A 198 -10.58 19.34 0.66
N LYS A 199 -9.25 19.38 0.61
CA LYS A 199 -8.55 19.45 -0.69
C LYS A 199 -8.71 18.15 -1.48
N LEU A 200 -8.71 17.01 -0.78
CA LEU A 200 -8.89 15.71 -1.41
C LEU A 200 -10.34 15.49 -1.85
N PHE A 201 -11.31 15.96 -1.06
CA PHE A 201 -12.71 16.01 -1.50
C PHE A 201 -12.91 16.88 -2.74
N LYS A 202 -12.33 18.09 -2.76
CA LYS A 202 -12.37 18.95 -3.96
C LYS A 202 -11.68 18.32 -5.16
N LEU A 203 -10.55 17.63 -4.95
CA LEU A 203 -9.85 16.90 -6.00
C LEU A 203 -10.74 15.81 -6.58
N LEU A 204 -11.43 15.05 -5.72
CA LEU A 204 -12.39 14.04 -6.14
C LEU A 204 -13.52 14.68 -6.95
N GLU A 205 -14.20 15.69 -6.41
CA GLU A 205 -15.32 16.38 -7.09
C GLU A 205 -14.95 16.87 -8.50
N GLN A 206 -13.72 17.35 -8.68
CA GLN A 206 -13.25 17.91 -9.95
C GLN A 206 -12.81 16.86 -10.97
N ASN A 207 -12.39 15.67 -10.51
CA ASN A 207 -11.70 14.69 -11.33
C ASN A 207 -12.32 13.29 -11.25
N ALA A 208 -13.46 13.15 -10.57
CA ALA A 208 -14.13 11.87 -10.36
C ALA A 208 -14.34 11.14 -11.67
N LEU A 209 -14.04 9.84 -11.68
CA LEU A 209 -14.46 8.99 -12.77
C LEU A 209 -15.99 8.99 -12.85
N PRO A 210 -16.57 9.02 -14.06
CA PRO A 210 -18.01 8.87 -14.20
C PRO A 210 -18.42 7.55 -13.56
N VAL A 211 -19.48 7.60 -12.75
CA VAL A 211 -20.11 6.41 -12.21
C VAL A 211 -20.66 5.62 -13.39
N GLU A 212 -19.93 4.59 -13.81
CA GLU A 212 -20.52 3.57 -14.68
C GLU A 212 -21.59 2.90 -13.83
N GLN A 213 -22.85 2.99 -14.26
CA GLN A 213 -23.96 2.32 -13.59
C GLN A 213 -23.62 0.83 -13.57
N ASP A 214 -23.23 0.31 -12.41
CA ASP A 214 -23.03 -1.12 -12.24
C ASP A 214 -24.37 -1.82 -12.54
N HIS A 215 -24.50 -2.34 -13.76
CA HIS A 215 -25.47 -3.37 -14.07
C HIS A 215 -25.01 -4.60 -13.30
N GLY A 216 -25.55 -4.70 -12.09
CA GLY A 216 -25.14 -5.63 -11.06
C GLY A 216 -24.60 -6.94 -11.62
N HIS A 217 -23.31 -7.17 -11.38
CA HIS A 217 -22.77 -8.51 -11.40
C HIS A 217 -23.33 -9.26 -10.18
N GLY A 218 -24.58 -9.71 -10.34
CA GLY A 218 -25.11 -10.81 -9.58
C GLY A 218 -24.23 -12.02 -9.85
N HIS A 219 -23.34 -12.33 -8.92
CA HIS A 219 -22.70 -13.63 -8.90
C HIS A 219 -23.78 -14.66 -8.57
N GLY A 220 -24.25 -15.32 -9.62
CA GLY A 220 -25.16 -16.44 -9.53
C GLY A 220 -24.53 -17.55 -8.70
N HIS A 221 -25.21 -17.94 -7.63
CA HIS A 221 -25.03 -19.25 -7.03
C HIS A 221 -25.50 -20.31 -8.04
N GLY A 222 -24.54 -20.91 -8.74
CA GLY A 222 -24.72 -22.11 -9.52
C GLY A 222 -24.44 -23.34 -8.67
N HIS A 223 -25.51 -24.05 -8.34
CA HIS A 223 -25.64 -25.45 -7.89
C HIS A 223 -24.97 -25.91 -6.58
#